data_AF-A0AAV5YL37-F1
#
_entry.id   AF-A0AAV5YL37-F1
#
_cell.length_a   1.000
_cell.length_b   1.000
_cell.length_c   1.000
_cell.angle_alpha   90.00
_cell.angle_beta   90.00
_cell.angle_gamma   90.00
#
_symmetry.space_group_name_H-M   'P 1'
#
loop_
_entity.id
_entity.type
_entity.pdbx_description
1 polymer ?
#
loop_
_entity_poly.entity_id
_entity_poly.type
_entity_poly.pdbx_seq_one_letter_code
_entity_poly.pdbx_strand_id
1 'polypeptide(L)'
;ALVAWALGGLGLAFPRGWRSTVRALATAGDRLGPRRAYGVLLTALDHLSGVLHRMEVRDLRNSIAAVLVPGGMLAALGFAATPTAGAYVIGRIAPGDDLMIVALLALVMLAALAVAGARAHLHLVLALSVVGFALAAVYAFLGAPDVALVAVVVDTVTSLVFVAAVARLPRDLARPGGVPPAPPSRRRWRDPVVGAIGGLALFAAIWGSLSRPSVHQGIAAEHIRLAPQAHGQDVVTVILADFRGLDTLAEITVLAVAVVGVATLLRRGRLW
;
A
#
# COMPACT_ATOMS: atom_id res chain seq x y z
N ALA A 1 59.39 31.71 -1.05
CA ALA A 1 60.00 32.16 0.22
C ALA A 1 60.27 33.67 0.23
N LEU A 2 61.09 34.21 -0.68
CA LEU A 2 61.43 35.65 -0.72
C LEU A 2 60.22 36.60 -0.87
N VAL A 3 59.22 36.23 -1.66
CA VAL A 3 57.98 37.02 -1.84
C VAL A 3 57.17 37.12 -0.53
N ALA A 4 57.12 36.05 0.27
CA ALA A 4 56.43 36.06 1.56
C ALA A 4 57.15 36.96 2.59
N TRP A 5 58.49 36.96 2.58
CA TRP A 5 59.31 37.85 3.40
C TRP A 5 59.18 39.32 2.97
N ALA A 6 59.18 39.60 1.66
CA ALA A 6 59.00 40.95 1.12
C ALA A 6 57.61 41.51 1.45
N LEU A 7 56.56 40.69 1.30
CA LEU A 7 55.18 41.06 1.67
C LEU A 7 55.03 41.25 3.19
N GLY A 8 55.68 40.40 4.00
CA GLY A 8 55.72 40.55 5.47
C GLY A 8 56.43 41.84 5.92
N GLY A 9 57.53 42.19 5.26
CA GLY A 9 58.28 43.43 5.52
C GLY A 9 57.47 44.69 5.14
N LEU A 10 56.81 44.68 3.99
CA LEU A 10 55.91 45.78 3.54
C LEU A 10 54.72 45.98 4.48
N GLY A 11 54.16 44.90 5.03
CA GLY A 11 53.07 44.95 6.02
C GLY A 11 53.49 45.58 7.37
N LEU A 12 54.76 45.42 7.77
CA LEU A 12 55.31 46.04 8.97
C LEU A 12 55.65 47.53 8.77
N ALA A 13 56.07 47.93 7.56
CA ALA A 13 56.44 49.31 7.22
C ALA A 13 55.23 50.26 7.07
N PHE A 14 54.06 49.75 6.67
CA PHE A 14 52.82 50.54 6.50
C PHE A 14 51.70 50.07 7.46
N PRO A 15 51.89 50.19 8.79
CA PRO A 15 51.00 49.60 9.79
C PRO A 15 49.58 50.17 9.76
N ARG A 16 49.38 51.42 9.30
CA ARG A 16 48.05 52.05 9.25
C ARG A 16 47.17 51.51 8.11
N GLY A 17 47.74 51.30 6.92
CA GLY A 17 47.03 50.73 5.76
C GLY A 17 46.92 49.21 5.81
N TRP A 18 47.95 48.51 6.31
CA TRP A 18 47.88 47.06 6.51
C TRP A 18 46.81 46.66 7.54
N ARG A 19 46.69 47.42 8.64
CA ARG A 19 45.66 47.17 9.66
C ARG A 19 44.24 47.42 9.15
N SER A 20 44.01 48.32 8.21
CA SER A 20 42.66 48.50 7.64
C SER A 20 42.31 47.36 6.68
N THR A 21 43.24 46.93 5.84
CA THR A 21 43.02 45.81 4.91
C THR A 21 42.85 44.48 5.64
N VAL A 22 43.66 44.20 6.67
CA VAL A 22 43.50 42.99 7.49
C VAL A 22 42.19 43.02 8.27
N ARG A 23 41.77 44.18 8.80
CA ARG A 23 40.45 44.31 9.44
C ARG A 23 39.31 44.15 8.43
N ALA A 24 39.45 44.66 7.21
CA ALA A 24 38.47 44.46 6.14
C ALA A 24 38.38 42.99 5.71
N LEU A 25 39.51 42.29 5.61
CA LEU A 25 39.55 40.87 5.26
C LEU A 25 39.03 39.98 6.41
N ALA A 26 39.32 40.35 7.66
CA ALA A 26 38.80 39.66 8.84
C ALA A 26 37.28 39.87 8.98
N THR A 27 36.79 41.09 8.80
CA THR A 27 35.34 41.37 8.80
C THR A 27 34.62 40.76 7.60
N ALA A 28 35.26 40.69 6.43
CA ALA A 28 34.77 39.93 5.29
C ALA A 28 34.76 38.42 5.58
N GLY A 29 35.80 37.89 6.25
CA GLY A 29 35.86 36.51 6.73
C GLY A 29 34.83 36.18 7.82
N ASP A 30 34.47 37.13 8.68
CA ASP A 30 33.41 36.93 9.67
C ASP A 30 32.01 37.02 9.04
N ARG A 31 31.86 37.79 7.95
CA ARG A 31 30.60 37.93 7.21
C ARG A 31 30.37 36.85 6.15
N LEU A 32 31.42 36.37 5.49
CA LEU A 32 31.37 35.45 4.35
C LEU A 32 32.25 34.20 4.54
N GLY A 33 32.91 34.05 5.69
CA GLY A 33 33.87 32.98 5.87
C GLY A 33 33.27 31.62 6.18
N PRO A 34 34.13 30.58 6.16
CA PRO A 34 33.71 29.18 6.23
C PRO A 34 32.92 28.85 7.49
N ARG A 35 33.21 29.51 8.62
CA ARG A 35 32.52 29.29 9.90
C ARG A 35 31.05 29.72 9.86
N ARG A 36 30.74 30.85 9.21
CA ARG A 36 29.36 31.33 9.06
C ARG A 36 28.60 30.44 8.07
N ALA A 37 29.22 30.06 6.96
CA ALA A 37 28.65 29.10 6.02
C ALA A 37 28.33 27.76 6.70
N TYR A 38 29.25 27.23 7.50
CA TYR A 38 29.03 26.01 8.29
C TYR A 38 27.88 26.15 9.30
N GLY A 39 27.80 27.29 10.01
CA GLY A 39 26.69 27.57 10.93
C GLY A 39 25.34 27.65 10.22
N VAL A 40 25.26 28.36 9.09
CA VAL A 40 24.03 28.43 8.27
C VAL A 40 23.63 27.05 7.76
N LEU A 41 24.60 26.23 7.31
CA LEU A 41 24.34 24.87 6.85
C LEU A 41 23.77 23.99 7.97
N LEU A 42 24.34 24.05 9.17
CA LEU A 42 23.83 23.30 10.33
C LEU A 42 22.40 23.72 10.70
N THR A 43 22.12 25.02 10.74
CA THR A 43 20.76 25.50 11.05
C THR A 43 19.76 25.12 9.95
N ALA A 44 20.18 25.15 8.68
CA ALA A 44 19.36 24.71 7.56
C ALA A 44 19.08 23.20 7.63
N LEU A 45 20.08 22.39 7.99
CA LEU A 45 19.94 20.95 8.20
C LEU A 45 19.01 20.63 9.38
N ASP A 46 19.11 21.37 10.49
CA ASP A 46 18.24 21.18 11.64
C ASP A 46 16.78 21.55 11.31
N HIS A 47 16.57 22.66 10.57
CA HIS A 47 15.25 23.00 10.07
C HIS A 47 14.68 21.96 9.10
N LEU A 48 15.51 21.45 8.18
CA LEU A 48 15.13 20.38 7.26
C LEU A 48 14.77 19.11 8.02
N SER A 49 15.59 18.71 9.01
CA SER A 49 15.32 17.59 9.91
C SER A 49 13.98 17.78 10.63
N GLY A 50 13.71 18.97 11.17
CA GLY A 50 12.44 19.29 11.80
C GLY A 50 11.24 19.22 10.84
N VAL A 51 11.40 19.62 9.57
CA VAL A 51 10.36 19.47 8.54
C VAL A 51 10.11 18.00 8.22
N LEU A 52 11.18 17.23 7.98
CA LEU A 52 11.09 15.80 7.68
C LEU A 52 10.50 15.01 8.84
N HIS A 53 10.90 15.32 10.07
CA HIS A 53 10.36 14.71 11.28
C HIS A 53 8.87 14.99 11.47
N ARG A 54 8.37 16.15 11.03
CA ARG A 54 6.93 16.44 11.01
C ARG A 54 6.18 15.70 9.89
N MET A 55 6.87 15.33 8.81
CA MET A 55 6.33 14.50 7.74
C MET A 55 6.40 13.00 8.05
N GLU A 56 7.13 12.62 9.11
CA GLU A 56 7.25 11.23 9.53
C GLU A 56 5.88 10.61 9.84
N VAL A 57 5.65 9.47 9.22
CA VAL A 57 4.39 8.76 9.30
C VAL A 57 4.39 7.89 10.57
N ARG A 58 3.62 8.30 11.58
CA ARG A 58 3.54 7.58 12.87
C ARG A 58 2.25 6.81 13.10
N ASP A 59 1.26 7.03 12.24
CA ASP A 59 -0.07 6.44 12.36
C ASP A 59 -0.33 5.60 11.11
N LEU A 60 -0.88 4.40 11.31
CA LEU A 60 -1.25 3.46 10.25
C LEU A 60 -2.12 4.14 9.17
N ARG A 61 -3.03 5.04 9.57
CA ARG A 61 -3.85 5.81 8.63
C ARG A 61 -3.02 6.68 7.70
N ASN A 62 -2.00 7.34 8.24
CA ASN A 62 -1.09 8.16 7.44
C ASN A 62 -0.17 7.27 6.59
N SER A 63 0.20 6.06 7.05
CA SER A 63 0.98 5.10 6.26
C SER A 63 0.22 4.62 5.03
N ILE A 64 -1.05 4.27 5.22
CA ILE A 64 -1.94 3.90 4.12
C ILE A 64 -2.06 5.07 3.14
N ALA A 65 -2.29 6.29 3.63
CA ALA A 65 -2.38 7.47 2.77
C ALA A 65 -1.07 7.78 2.02
N ALA A 66 0.08 7.59 2.66
CA ALA A 66 1.40 7.81 2.06
C ALA A 66 1.70 6.83 0.92
N VAL A 67 1.05 5.66 0.88
CA VAL A 67 1.16 4.71 -0.23
C VAL A 67 0.08 4.92 -1.27
N LEU A 68 -1.20 5.01 -0.84
CA LEU A 68 -2.33 5.10 -1.76
C LEU A 68 -2.36 6.39 -2.57
N VAL A 69 -2.02 7.54 -1.99
CA VAL A 69 -2.09 8.82 -2.72
C VAL A 69 -1.02 8.90 -3.81
N PRO A 70 0.28 8.67 -3.54
CA PRO A 70 1.29 8.67 -4.59
C PRO A 70 1.08 7.54 -5.59
N GLY A 71 0.74 6.33 -5.14
CA GLY A 71 0.43 5.21 -6.03
C GLY A 71 -0.75 5.51 -6.95
N GLY A 72 -1.80 6.14 -6.42
CA GLY A 72 -2.96 6.54 -7.20
C GLY A 72 -2.66 7.67 -8.19
N MET A 73 -1.84 8.65 -7.79
CA MET A 73 -1.35 9.69 -8.71
C MET A 73 -0.50 9.10 -9.83
N LEU A 74 0.40 8.16 -9.53
CA LEU A 74 1.21 7.48 -10.55
C LEU A 74 0.35 6.66 -11.50
N ALA A 75 -0.65 5.93 -11.01
CA ALA A 75 -1.59 5.21 -11.85
C ALA A 75 -2.41 6.15 -12.74
N ALA A 76 -2.89 7.27 -12.21
CA ALA A 76 -3.63 8.28 -12.97
C ALA A 76 -2.75 8.94 -14.04
N LEU A 77 -1.50 9.30 -13.70
CA LEU A 77 -0.52 9.83 -14.64
C LEU A 77 -0.19 8.80 -15.72
N GLY A 78 -0.01 7.53 -15.36
CA GLY A 78 0.22 6.44 -16.32
C GLY A 78 -0.95 6.27 -17.28
N PHE A 79 -2.18 6.33 -16.77
CA PHE A 79 -3.38 6.26 -17.58
C PHE A 79 -3.50 7.47 -18.53
N ALA A 80 -3.23 8.69 -18.03
CA ALA A 80 -3.29 9.92 -18.82
C ALA A 80 -2.18 10.02 -19.88
N ALA A 81 -0.98 9.51 -19.58
CA ALA A 81 0.16 9.51 -20.49
C ALA A 81 0.07 8.41 -21.57
N THR A 82 -0.67 7.33 -21.31
CA THR A 82 -0.81 6.22 -22.26
C THR A 82 -1.85 6.57 -23.33
N PRO A 83 -1.54 6.46 -24.64
CA PRO A 83 -2.54 6.60 -25.70
C PRO A 83 -3.59 5.48 -25.57
N THR A 84 -4.85 5.87 -25.33
CA THR A 84 -5.96 4.94 -25.05
C THR A 84 -7.02 4.89 -26.15
N ALA A 85 -6.87 5.69 -27.21
CA ALA A 85 -7.83 5.77 -28.30
C ALA A 85 -7.99 4.40 -28.98
N GLY A 86 -9.21 3.87 -28.98
CA GLY A 86 -9.54 2.57 -29.59
C GLY A 86 -8.94 1.34 -28.89
N ALA A 87 -8.27 1.50 -27.75
CA ALA A 87 -7.57 0.40 -27.07
C ALA A 87 -8.50 -0.46 -26.19
N TYR A 88 -9.67 0.06 -25.82
CA TYR A 88 -10.56 -0.58 -24.86
C TYR A 88 -11.80 -1.16 -25.53
N VAL A 89 -12.13 -2.40 -25.16
CA VAL A 89 -13.36 -3.08 -25.57
C VAL A 89 -14.27 -3.16 -24.35
N ILE A 90 -15.49 -2.64 -24.50
CA ILE A 90 -16.53 -2.77 -23.48
C ILE A 90 -17.32 -4.04 -23.81
N GLY A 91 -17.27 -5.03 -22.91
CA GLY A 91 -18.06 -6.25 -23.01
C GLY A 91 -19.56 -5.96 -22.92
N ARG A 92 -20.37 -6.83 -23.54
CA ARG A 92 -21.84 -6.79 -23.41
C ARG A 92 -22.25 -7.71 -22.27
N ILE A 93 -23.23 -7.30 -21.47
CA ILE A 93 -23.83 -8.12 -20.42
C ILE A 93 -24.88 -9.01 -21.07
N ALA A 94 -24.68 -10.33 -21.07
CA ALA A 94 -25.65 -11.28 -21.60
C ALA A 94 -26.71 -11.63 -20.55
N PRO A 95 -27.96 -11.94 -20.96
CA PRO A 95 -28.95 -12.52 -20.04
C PRO A 95 -28.49 -13.90 -19.55
N GLY A 96 -28.62 -14.18 -18.25
CA GLY A 96 -28.22 -15.45 -17.64
C GLY A 96 -27.20 -15.24 -16.52
N ASP A 97 -26.07 -15.94 -16.61
CA ASP A 97 -25.02 -15.93 -15.58
C ASP A 97 -24.42 -14.53 -15.36
N ASP A 98 -24.25 -13.72 -16.40
CA ASP A 98 -23.72 -12.34 -16.25
C ASP A 98 -24.64 -11.46 -15.38
N LEU A 99 -25.96 -11.60 -15.49
CA LEU A 99 -26.90 -10.86 -14.65
C LEU A 99 -26.78 -11.28 -13.19
N MET A 100 -26.57 -12.58 -12.92
CA MET A 100 -26.35 -13.08 -11.57
C MET A 100 -25.01 -12.57 -11.01
N ILE A 101 -23.95 -12.58 -11.81
CA ILE A 101 -22.65 -12.01 -11.44
C ILE A 101 -22.80 -10.53 -11.10
N VAL A 102 -23.50 -9.74 -11.93
CA VAL A 102 -23.75 -8.31 -11.66
C VAL A 102 -24.53 -8.12 -10.37
N ALA A 103 -25.55 -8.94 -10.10
CA ALA A 103 -26.32 -8.88 -8.87
C ALA A 103 -25.45 -9.22 -7.63
N LEU A 104 -24.59 -10.23 -7.73
CA LEU A 104 -23.64 -10.59 -6.67
C LEU A 104 -22.60 -9.48 -6.45
N LEU A 105 -22.08 -8.86 -7.51
CA LEU A 105 -21.16 -7.72 -7.40
C LEU A 105 -21.86 -6.49 -6.78
N ALA A 106 -23.14 -6.27 -7.08
CA ALA A 106 -23.94 -5.24 -6.42
C ALA A 106 -24.11 -5.54 -4.92
N LEU A 107 -24.34 -6.81 -4.55
CA LEU A 107 -24.36 -7.26 -3.16
C LEU A 107 -23.01 -7.03 -2.46
N VAL A 108 -21.89 -7.34 -3.12
CA VAL A 108 -20.53 -7.06 -2.62
C VAL A 108 -20.34 -5.57 -2.37
N MET A 109 -20.76 -4.71 -3.30
CA MET A 109 -20.69 -3.25 -3.14
C MET A 109 -21.51 -2.76 -1.95
N LEU A 110 -22.76 -3.23 -1.81
CA LEU A 110 -23.62 -2.90 -0.67
C LEU A 110 -23.01 -3.36 0.66
N ALA A 111 -22.47 -4.57 0.72
CA ALA A 111 -21.81 -5.11 1.91
C ALA A 111 -20.54 -4.32 2.24
N ALA A 112 -19.72 -3.95 1.26
CA ALA A 112 -18.54 -3.11 1.47
C ALA A 112 -18.89 -1.71 2.02
N LEU A 113 -19.97 -1.10 1.52
CA LEU A 113 -20.49 0.17 2.07
C LEU A 113 -21.00 -0.01 3.51
N ALA A 114 -21.67 -1.12 3.80
CA ALA A 114 -22.11 -1.45 5.16
C ALA A 114 -20.91 -1.63 6.10
N VAL A 115 -19.84 -2.31 5.66
CA VAL A 115 -18.59 -2.46 6.41
C VAL A 115 -17.97 -1.08 6.68
N ALA A 116 -17.89 -0.19 5.69
CA ALA A 116 -17.33 1.15 5.87
C ALA A 116 -18.11 2.02 6.86
N GLY A 117 -19.42 1.79 7.00
CA GLY A 117 -20.29 2.49 7.95
C GLY A 117 -20.44 1.82 9.32
N ALA A 118 -20.05 0.55 9.45
CA ALA A 118 -20.28 -0.24 10.66
C ALA A 118 -19.37 0.18 11.80
N ARG A 119 -19.97 0.34 12.99
CA ARG A 119 -19.26 0.69 14.24
C ARG A 119 -19.11 -0.49 15.19
N ALA A 120 -19.95 -1.50 15.03
CA ALA A 120 -19.95 -2.68 15.88
C ALA A 120 -19.14 -3.80 15.23
N HIS A 121 -18.17 -4.33 15.98
CA HIS A 121 -17.24 -5.37 15.52
C HIS A 121 -17.95 -6.60 14.94
N LEU A 122 -19.02 -7.08 15.58
CA LEU A 122 -19.77 -8.23 15.06
C LEU A 122 -20.44 -7.93 13.70
N HIS A 123 -20.93 -6.70 13.50
CA HIS A 123 -21.53 -6.31 12.22
C HIS A 123 -20.46 -6.24 11.12
N LEU A 124 -19.26 -5.76 11.45
CA LEU A 124 -18.11 -5.75 10.52
C LEU A 124 -17.77 -7.16 10.06
N VAL A 125 -17.68 -8.12 10.99
CA VAL A 125 -17.34 -9.51 10.66
C VAL A 125 -18.41 -10.14 9.78
N LEU A 126 -19.69 -10.02 10.16
CA LEU A 126 -20.79 -10.58 9.37
C LEU A 126 -20.89 -9.96 7.97
N ALA A 127 -20.76 -8.63 7.86
CA ALA A 127 -20.81 -7.96 6.56
C ALA A 127 -19.58 -8.30 5.69
N LEU A 128 -18.41 -8.55 6.30
CA LEU A 128 -17.23 -9.03 5.59
C LEU A 128 -17.42 -10.46 5.06
N SER A 129 -18.04 -11.35 5.83
CA SER A 129 -18.36 -12.71 5.35
C SER A 129 -19.31 -12.67 4.15
N VAL A 130 -20.29 -11.76 4.12
CA VAL A 130 -21.18 -11.59 2.95
C VAL A 130 -20.37 -11.25 1.70
N VAL A 131 -19.34 -10.42 1.82
CA VAL A 131 -18.42 -10.13 0.70
C VAL A 131 -17.71 -11.41 0.24
N GLY A 132 -17.16 -12.20 1.16
CA GLY A 132 -16.45 -13.43 0.86
C GLY A 132 -17.32 -14.47 0.15
N PHE A 133 -18.49 -14.78 0.70
CA PHE A 133 -19.44 -15.73 0.10
C PHE A 133 -19.98 -15.25 -1.25
N ALA A 134 -20.28 -13.96 -1.40
CA ALA A 134 -20.73 -13.43 -2.69
C ALA A 134 -19.63 -13.52 -3.76
N LEU A 135 -18.37 -13.24 -3.40
CA LEU A 135 -17.23 -13.42 -4.32
C LEU A 135 -16.98 -14.90 -4.65
N ALA A 136 -17.13 -15.81 -3.70
CA ALA A 136 -17.04 -17.24 -3.97
C ALA A 136 -18.10 -17.72 -4.98
N ALA A 137 -19.34 -17.21 -4.86
CA ALA A 137 -20.38 -17.46 -5.85
C ALA A 137 -20.00 -16.88 -7.22
N VAL A 138 -19.42 -15.68 -7.29
CA VAL A 138 -18.91 -15.11 -8.55
C VAL A 138 -17.86 -16.02 -9.18
N TYR A 139 -16.90 -16.56 -8.41
CA TYR A 139 -15.91 -17.50 -8.95
C TYR A 139 -16.54 -18.78 -9.52
N ALA A 140 -17.58 -19.30 -8.85
CA ALA A 140 -18.31 -20.47 -9.36
C ALA A 140 -19.00 -20.18 -10.70
N PHE A 141 -19.67 -19.03 -10.84
CA PHE A 141 -20.29 -18.60 -12.10
C PHE A 141 -19.26 -18.30 -13.21
N LEU A 142 -18.03 -17.92 -12.85
CA LEU A 142 -16.93 -17.75 -13.79
C LEU A 142 -16.23 -19.06 -14.18
N GLY A 143 -16.74 -20.22 -13.74
CA GLY A 143 -16.17 -21.53 -14.07
C GLY A 143 -14.88 -21.86 -13.30
N ALA A 144 -14.65 -21.23 -12.14
CA ALA A 144 -13.51 -21.50 -11.26
C ALA A 144 -13.97 -22.19 -9.95
N PRO A 145 -14.42 -23.47 -10.01
CA PRO A 145 -14.98 -24.17 -8.86
C PRO A 145 -13.96 -24.42 -7.74
N ASP A 146 -12.70 -24.70 -8.06
CA ASP A 146 -11.66 -24.95 -7.04
C ASP A 146 -11.36 -23.68 -6.25
N VAL A 147 -11.29 -22.54 -6.93
CA VAL A 147 -11.11 -21.22 -6.32
C VAL A 147 -12.33 -20.87 -5.45
N ALA A 148 -13.53 -21.16 -5.91
CA ALA A 148 -14.76 -20.93 -5.16
C ALA A 148 -14.80 -21.76 -3.86
N LEU A 149 -14.45 -23.05 -3.92
CA LEU A 149 -14.41 -23.93 -2.76
C LEU A 149 -13.41 -23.44 -1.71
N VAL A 150 -12.20 -23.08 -2.14
CA VAL A 150 -11.18 -22.52 -1.24
C VAL A 150 -11.64 -21.20 -0.65
N ALA A 151 -12.26 -20.31 -1.44
CA ALA A 151 -12.78 -19.04 -0.94
C ALA A 151 -13.82 -19.23 0.17
N VAL A 152 -14.75 -20.18 0.01
CA VAL A 152 -15.74 -20.54 1.05
C VAL A 152 -15.06 -21.02 2.33
N VAL A 153 -14.09 -21.93 2.21
CA VAL A 153 -13.39 -22.50 3.37
C VAL A 153 -12.60 -21.42 4.10
N VAL A 154 -11.82 -20.62 3.37
CA VAL A 154 -11.00 -19.55 3.94
C VAL A 154 -11.87 -18.48 4.58
N ASP A 155 -12.97 -18.06 3.95
CA ASP A 155 -13.90 -17.09 4.53
C ASP A 155 -14.54 -17.62 5.81
N THR A 156 -14.95 -18.89 5.83
CA THR A 156 -15.52 -19.53 7.02
C THR A 156 -14.52 -19.57 8.18
N VAL A 157 -13.29 -20.04 7.93
CA VAL A 157 -12.24 -20.11 8.96
C VAL A 157 -11.87 -18.70 9.45
N THR A 158 -11.70 -17.75 8.54
CA THR A 158 -11.33 -16.37 8.88
C THR A 158 -12.42 -15.68 9.70
N SER A 159 -13.69 -15.87 9.31
CA SER A 159 -14.85 -15.36 10.04
C SER A 159 -14.92 -15.94 11.46
N LEU A 160 -14.70 -17.25 11.62
CA LEU A 160 -14.64 -17.89 12.94
C LEU A 160 -13.50 -17.32 13.81
N VAL A 161 -12.31 -17.12 13.22
CA VAL A 161 -11.17 -16.51 13.92
C VAL A 161 -11.49 -15.07 14.33
N PHE A 162 -12.10 -14.28 13.46
CA PHE A 162 -12.51 -12.91 13.79
C PHE A 162 -13.57 -12.86 14.87
N VAL A 163 -14.60 -13.71 14.82
CA VAL A 163 -15.62 -13.80 15.87
C VAL A 163 -14.97 -14.19 17.21
N ALA A 164 -14.07 -15.18 17.21
CA ALA A 164 -13.35 -15.60 18.41
C ALA A 164 -12.45 -14.49 18.97
N ALA A 165 -11.81 -13.69 18.11
CA ALA A 165 -11.02 -12.53 18.51
C ALA A 165 -11.91 -11.42 19.11
N VAL A 166 -13.00 -11.07 18.43
CA VAL A 166 -13.98 -10.06 18.90
C VAL A 166 -14.61 -10.47 20.23
N ALA A 167 -14.91 -11.75 20.44
CA ALA A 167 -15.45 -12.25 21.70
C ALA A 167 -14.51 -12.07 22.90
N ARG A 168 -13.20 -11.93 22.66
CA ARG A 168 -12.16 -11.74 23.69
C ARG A 168 -11.75 -10.28 23.88
N LEU A 169 -12.19 -9.36 23.02
CA LEU A 169 -11.91 -7.94 23.18
C LEU A 169 -12.61 -7.35 24.43
N PRO A 170 -11.92 -6.60 25.30
CA PRO A 170 -12.52 -5.93 26.44
C PRO A 170 -13.70 -5.05 25.99
N ARG A 171 -14.85 -5.18 26.67
CA ARG A 171 -16.09 -4.47 26.31
C ARG A 171 -15.94 -2.94 26.29
N ASP A 172 -14.95 -2.42 27.00
CA ASP A 172 -14.65 -0.98 27.09
C ASP A 172 -13.92 -0.45 25.83
N LEU A 173 -13.15 -1.30 25.14
CA LEU A 173 -12.59 -1.02 23.81
C LEU A 173 -13.60 -1.34 22.69
N ALA A 174 -14.55 -2.25 22.95
CA ALA A 174 -15.60 -2.63 22.00
C ALA A 174 -16.79 -1.65 21.96
N ARG A 175 -16.90 -0.72 22.94
CA ARG A 175 -17.88 0.37 22.94
C ARG A 175 -17.39 1.54 22.09
N PRO A 176 -18.19 2.05 21.11
CA PRO A 176 -17.86 3.25 20.34
C PRO A 176 -17.82 4.58 21.14
N GLY A 177 -17.60 4.56 22.46
CA GLY A 177 -17.80 5.71 23.35
C GLY A 177 -16.63 6.07 24.27
N GLY A 178 -15.51 5.33 24.24
CA GLY A 178 -14.35 5.60 25.12
C GLY A 178 -13.29 6.54 24.54
N VAL A 179 -13.29 6.74 23.21
CA VAL A 179 -12.43 7.73 22.55
C VAL A 179 -13.29 8.98 22.37
N PRO A 180 -13.00 10.10 23.07
CA PRO A 180 -13.74 11.34 22.83
C PRO A 180 -13.70 11.65 21.33
N PRO A 181 -14.84 12.02 20.71
CA PRO A 181 -14.85 12.39 19.30
C PRO A 181 -13.79 13.47 19.13
N ALA A 182 -12.74 13.15 18.36
CA ALA A 182 -11.75 14.14 17.99
C ALA A 182 -12.52 15.35 17.44
N PRO A 183 -12.15 16.59 17.82
CA PRO A 183 -12.87 17.78 17.41
C PRO A 183 -13.08 17.75 15.89
N PRO A 184 -14.21 18.27 15.37
CA PRO A 184 -14.58 18.19 13.96
C PRO A 184 -13.55 18.97 13.13
N SER A 185 -12.43 18.33 12.88
CA SER A 185 -11.33 18.86 12.12
C SER A 185 -11.54 18.49 10.66
N ARG A 186 -10.92 19.27 9.78
CA ARG A 186 -10.72 18.98 8.35
C ARG A 186 -10.34 17.52 8.00
N ARG A 187 -9.96 16.68 8.98
CA ARG A 187 -9.66 15.25 8.81
C ARG A 187 -10.87 14.37 8.48
N ARG A 188 -12.12 14.77 8.76
CA ARG A 188 -13.30 13.90 8.52
C ARG A 188 -13.49 13.53 7.04
N TRP A 189 -13.09 14.41 6.13
CA TRP A 189 -13.15 14.16 4.68
C TRP A 189 -11.87 13.56 4.10
N ARG A 190 -10.76 13.58 4.84
CA ARG A 190 -9.47 13.13 4.33
C ARG A 190 -9.48 11.63 4.06
N ASP A 191 -9.95 10.84 5.03
CA ASP A 191 -9.93 9.39 4.94
C ASP A 191 -10.81 8.85 3.78
N PRO A 192 -12.07 9.31 3.57
CA PRO A 192 -12.83 8.89 2.39
C PRO A 192 -12.25 9.40 1.07
N VAL A 193 -11.64 10.59 1.04
CA VAL A 193 -10.96 11.10 -0.17
C VAL A 193 -9.74 10.25 -0.52
N VAL A 194 -8.90 9.89 0.46
CA VAL A 194 -7.76 9.00 0.26
C VAL A 194 -8.22 7.62 -0.22
N GLY A 195 -9.27 7.07 0.39
CA GLY A 195 -9.87 5.80 -0.04
C GLY A 195 -10.40 5.86 -1.47
N ALA A 196 -11.08 6.95 -1.85
CA ALA A 196 -11.58 7.17 -3.20
C ALA A 196 -10.44 7.28 -4.23
N ILE A 197 -9.36 8.01 -3.91
CA ILE A 197 -8.17 8.10 -4.79
C ILE A 197 -7.57 6.71 -5.02
N GLY A 198 -7.35 5.95 -3.95
CA GLY A 198 -6.81 4.59 -4.06
C GLY A 198 -7.74 3.64 -4.82
N GLY A 199 -9.04 3.69 -4.52
CA GLY A 199 -10.05 2.85 -5.16
C GLY A 199 -10.22 3.15 -6.66
N LEU A 200 -10.32 4.43 -7.05
CA LEU A 200 -10.41 4.82 -8.46
C LEU A 200 -9.13 4.48 -9.22
N ALA A 201 -7.97 4.67 -8.60
CA ALA A 201 -6.69 4.30 -9.22
C ALA A 201 -6.59 2.80 -9.47
N LEU A 202 -6.96 1.97 -8.49
CA LEU A 202 -6.98 0.53 -8.64
C LEU A 202 -8.00 0.09 -9.69
N PHE A 203 -9.20 0.69 -9.67
CA PHE A 203 -10.21 0.45 -10.69
C PHE A 203 -9.68 0.78 -12.09
N ALA A 204 -9.10 1.96 -12.30
CA ALA A 204 -8.57 2.37 -13.59
C ALA A 204 -7.44 1.46 -14.06
N ALA A 205 -6.57 1.00 -13.15
CA ALA A 205 -5.50 0.06 -13.47
C ALA A 205 -6.04 -1.33 -13.89
N ILE A 206 -6.96 -1.90 -13.10
CA ILE A 206 -7.57 -3.21 -13.39
C ILE A 206 -8.38 -3.14 -14.67
N TRP A 207 -9.29 -2.17 -14.78
CA TRP A 207 -10.10 -1.94 -15.98
C TRP A 207 -9.22 -1.74 -17.20
N GLY A 208 -8.18 -0.91 -17.07
CA GLY A 208 -7.23 -0.62 -18.15
C GLY A 208 -6.43 -1.83 -18.61
N SER A 209 -6.11 -2.77 -17.71
CA SER A 209 -5.41 -4.01 -18.05
C SER A 209 -6.33 -5.06 -18.65
N LEU A 210 -7.54 -5.22 -18.10
CA LEU A 210 -8.45 -6.31 -18.49
C LEU A 210 -9.31 -5.98 -19.72
N SER A 211 -9.57 -4.70 -19.99
CA SER A 211 -10.42 -4.29 -21.14
C SER A 211 -9.65 -4.21 -22.46
N ARG A 212 -8.35 -4.56 -22.46
CA ARG A 212 -7.51 -4.58 -23.65
C ARG A 212 -7.42 -6.01 -24.18
N PRO A 213 -7.83 -6.29 -25.42
CA PRO A 213 -7.64 -7.61 -25.99
C PRO A 213 -6.14 -7.93 -26.04
N SER A 214 -5.75 -9.08 -25.49
CA SER A 214 -4.36 -9.50 -25.47
C SER A 214 -3.87 -9.72 -26.89
N VAL A 215 -2.80 -9.02 -27.29
CA VAL A 215 -2.19 -9.18 -28.62
C VAL A 215 -1.55 -10.57 -28.78
N HIS A 216 -1.27 -11.27 -27.68
CA HIS A 216 -0.59 -12.57 -27.68
C HIS A 216 -1.51 -13.62 -27.05
N GLN A 217 -1.49 -14.83 -27.60
CA GLN A 217 -2.14 -15.98 -26.96
C GLN A 217 -1.43 -16.25 -25.63
N GLY A 218 -2.18 -16.24 -24.53
CA GLY A 218 -1.65 -16.56 -23.21
C GLY A 218 -1.20 -18.02 -23.11
N ILE A 219 -0.40 -18.33 -22.10
CA ILE A 219 0.11 -19.70 -21.84
C ILE A 219 -0.98 -20.70 -21.44
N ALA A 220 -2.21 -20.24 -21.15
CA ALA A 220 -3.31 -21.09 -20.70
C ALA A 220 -3.62 -22.23 -21.70
N ALA A 221 -3.62 -21.95 -23.00
CA ALA A 221 -3.86 -22.97 -24.03
C ALA A 221 -2.78 -24.06 -24.02
N GLU A 222 -1.53 -23.67 -23.79
CA GLU A 222 -0.41 -24.60 -23.68
C GLU A 222 -0.53 -25.47 -22.43
N HIS A 223 -0.92 -24.88 -21.29
CA HIS A 223 -1.12 -25.62 -20.05
C HIS A 223 -2.26 -26.65 -20.18
N ILE A 224 -3.36 -26.30 -20.85
CA ILE A 224 -4.46 -27.24 -21.13
C ILE A 224 -3.97 -28.38 -22.04
N ARG A 225 -3.13 -28.07 -23.04
CA ARG A 225 -2.56 -29.07 -23.96
C ARG A 225 -1.61 -30.04 -23.26
N LEU A 226 -0.78 -29.54 -22.35
CA LEU A 226 0.23 -30.32 -21.64
C LEU A 226 -0.33 -31.05 -20.41
N ALA A 227 -1.46 -30.61 -19.85
CA ALA A 227 -2.01 -31.20 -18.63
C ALA A 227 -2.19 -32.74 -18.66
N PRO A 228 -2.63 -33.36 -19.77
CA PRO A 228 -2.70 -34.82 -19.87
C PRO A 228 -1.32 -35.52 -19.76
N GLN A 229 -0.23 -34.85 -20.14
CA GLN A 229 1.13 -35.40 -20.04
C GLN A 229 1.62 -35.47 -18.58
N ALA A 230 1.08 -34.60 -17.73
CA ALA A 230 1.28 -34.64 -16.28
C ALA A 230 0.30 -35.62 -15.58
N HIS A 231 -0.44 -36.43 -16.35
CA HIS A 231 -1.37 -37.47 -15.87
C HIS A 231 -2.52 -36.95 -14.98
N GLY A 232 -2.83 -35.66 -15.00
CA GLY A 232 -3.93 -35.09 -14.22
C GLY A 232 -5.20 -34.87 -15.03
N GLN A 233 -6.35 -35.13 -14.41
CA GLN A 233 -7.68 -34.89 -14.98
C GLN A 233 -8.17 -33.46 -14.77
N ASP A 234 -7.73 -32.82 -13.69
CA ASP A 234 -8.00 -31.43 -13.38
C ASP A 234 -6.77 -30.57 -13.72
N VAL A 235 -6.97 -29.65 -14.66
CA VAL A 235 -5.93 -28.73 -15.14
C VAL A 235 -5.45 -27.80 -14.01
N VAL A 236 -6.33 -27.38 -13.10
CA VAL A 236 -5.95 -26.50 -11.99
C VAL A 236 -4.98 -27.21 -11.06
N THR A 237 -5.33 -28.43 -10.63
CA THR A 237 -4.45 -29.26 -9.80
C THR A 237 -3.11 -29.54 -10.48
N VAL A 238 -3.10 -29.83 -11.79
CA VAL A 238 -1.84 -30.04 -12.54
C VAL A 238 -0.97 -28.79 -12.54
N ILE A 239 -1.56 -27.61 -12.77
CA ILE A 239 -0.80 -26.35 -12.77
C ILE A 239 -0.16 -26.13 -11.40
N LEU A 240 -0.91 -26.35 -10.32
CA LEU A 240 -0.44 -26.11 -8.95
C LEU A 240 0.64 -27.12 -8.51
N ALA A 241 0.49 -28.39 -8.88
CA ALA A 241 1.39 -29.45 -8.42
C ALA A 241 2.63 -29.62 -9.31
N ASP A 242 2.49 -29.52 -10.63
CA ASP A 242 3.54 -29.88 -11.59
C ASP A 242 4.16 -28.63 -12.24
N PHE A 243 3.39 -27.89 -13.02
CA PHE A 243 3.92 -26.75 -13.79
C PHE A 243 4.40 -25.59 -12.90
N ARG A 244 3.75 -25.38 -11.75
CA ARG A 244 4.05 -24.33 -10.78
C ARG A 244 4.20 -24.88 -9.36
N GLY A 245 4.68 -26.12 -9.22
CA GLY A 245 4.89 -26.79 -7.94
C GLY A 245 5.81 -26.04 -6.96
N LEU A 246 6.72 -25.20 -7.47
CA LEU A 246 7.56 -24.36 -6.60
C LEU A 246 6.78 -23.26 -5.89
N ASP A 247 5.76 -22.68 -6.53
CA ASP A 247 4.92 -21.65 -5.92
C ASP A 247 4.10 -22.27 -4.78
N THR A 248 3.53 -23.47 -4.98
CA THR A 248 2.77 -24.17 -3.94
C THR A 248 3.65 -24.63 -2.77
N LEU A 249 4.88 -25.07 -3.03
CA LEU A 249 5.84 -25.37 -1.98
C LEU A 249 6.17 -24.13 -1.13
N ALA A 250 6.34 -22.97 -1.78
CA ALA A 250 6.58 -21.71 -1.07
C ALA A 250 5.35 -21.27 -0.25
N GLU A 251 4.14 -21.39 -0.81
CA GLU A 251 2.88 -21.08 -0.10
C GLU A 251 2.71 -21.95 1.16
N ILE A 252 2.91 -23.26 1.05
CA ILE A 252 2.84 -24.19 2.21
C ILE A 252 3.91 -23.83 3.25
N THR A 253 5.12 -23.43 2.80
CA THR A 253 6.18 -22.99 3.70
C THR A 253 5.80 -21.73 4.47
N VAL A 254 5.22 -20.73 3.79
CA VAL A 254 4.71 -19.50 4.43
C VAL A 254 3.62 -19.83 5.44
N LEU A 255 2.68 -20.71 5.10
CA LEU A 255 1.62 -21.15 6.00
C LEU A 255 2.21 -21.86 7.23
N ALA A 256 3.18 -22.74 7.05
CA ALA A 256 3.86 -23.42 8.15
C ALA A 256 4.56 -22.44 9.10
N VAL A 257 5.29 -21.45 8.54
CA VAL A 257 5.93 -20.39 9.33
C VAL A 257 4.89 -19.55 10.07
N ALA A 258 3.77 -19.19 9.44
CA ALA A 258 2.70 -18.44 10.08
C ALA A 258 2.07 -19.22 11.25
N VAL A 259 1.79 -20.52 11.08
CA VAL A 259 1.25 -21.38 12.14
C VAL A 259 2.22 -21.49 13.32
N VAL A 260 3.52 -21.70 13.05
CA VAL A 260 4.56 -21.70 14.10
C VAL A 260 4.61 -20.35 14.81
N GLY A 261 4.57 -19.24 14.07
CA GLY A 261 4.53 -17.89 14.61
C GLY A 261 3.36 -17.67 15.57
N VAL A 262 2.13 -17.97 15.13
CA VAL A 262 0.92 -17.87 15.96
C VAL A 262 1.01 -18.77 17.19
N ALA A 263 1.45 -20.03 17.04
CA ALA A 263 1.60 -20.96 18.14
C ALA A 263 2.60 -20.45 19.19
N THR A 264 3.71 -19.85 18.77
CA THR A 264 4.71 -19.27 19.69
C THR A 264 4.17 -18.07 20.47
N LEU A 265 3.39 -17.21 19.82
CA LEU A 265 2.75 -16.06 20.48
C LEU A 265 1.68 -16.50 21.48
N LEU A 266 0.89 -17.52 21.14
CA LEU A 266 -0.11 -18.12 22.03
C LEU A 266 0.55 -18.69 23.28
N ARG A 267 1.64 -19.45 23.12
CA ARG A 267 2.40 -20.05 24.24
C ARG A 267 3.02 -19.00 25.17
N ARG A 268 3.46 -17.87 24.63
CA ARG A 268 4.05 -16.78 25.43
C ARG A 268 3.01 -15.89 26.12
N GLY A 269 1.71 -16.15 25.93
CA GLY A 269 0.64 -15.29 26.45
C GLY A 269 0.65 -13.88 25.85
N ARG A 270 1.29 -13.68 24.68
CA ARG A 270 1.50 -12.35 24.06
C ARG A 270 0.49 -11.99 22.98
N LEU A 271 -0.52 -12.83 22.76
CA LEU A 271 -1.61 -12.50 21.83
C LEU A 271 -2.68 -11.60 22.44
N TRP A 272 -2.52 -11.24 23.72
CA TRP A 272 -3.43 -10.39 24.47
C TRP A 272 -2.64 -9.46 25.38
#